data_AF-A0A150JAK0-F1
#
_entry.id   AF-A0A150JAK0-F1
#
_cell.length_a   1.000
_cell.length_b   1.000
_cell.length_c   1.000
_cell.angle_alpha   90.00
_cell.angle_beta   90.00
_cell.angle_gamma   90.00
#
_symmetry.space_group_name_H-M   'P 1'
#
loop_
_entity.id
_entity.type
_entity.pdbx_description
1 polymer ?
#
loop_
_entity_poly.entity_id
_entity_poly.type
_entity_poly.pdbx_seq_one_letter_code
_entity_poly.pdbx_strand_id
1 'polypeptide(L)'
;MGFAPTFDNEYISILRKDGLVEFKGDKLNITKFGRIVSSNFLKIPHAIFIKNFRSDDIREIIFETLPFPNTYLTSKLQAILKIDSSSLFSGTTLEKIYFHTRTETLSKHAEEILINLLAEFFACGCKDAPYCNCPKIEIGKRLLDLRKAKLSPSRISEEFRKEYGLKIFSADLINWLDSSIRTLETAEKIYALYGKEKYRIAAIKEIENILGKR
;
A
#
# COMPACT_ATOMS: atom_id res chain seq x y z
N MET A 1 -8.48 -39.22 21.18
CA MET A 1 -7.38 -38.31 21.56
C MET A 1 -6.93 -37.60 20.30
N GLY A 2 -7.23 -36.31 20.17
CA GLY A 2 -6.85 -35.53 19.00
C GLY A 2 -5.33 -35.39 18.95
N PHE A 3 -4.72 -35.74 17.82
CA PHE A 3 -3.33 -35.41 17.54
C PHE A 3 -3.23 -33.88 17.52
N ALA A 4 -2.82 -33.29 18.63
CA ALA A 4 -2.23 -31.96 18.59
C ALA A 4 -0.96 -32.12 17.74
N PRO A 5 -0.83 -31.42 16.60
CA PRO A 5 0.41 -31.46 15.84
C PRO A 5 1.55 -31.08 16.78
N THR A 6 2.68 -31.79 16.67
CA THR A 6 3.90 -31.45 17.41
C THR A 6 4.20 -29.98 17.15
N PHE A 7 4.13 -29.16 18.21
CA PHE A 7 4.44 -27.74 18.13
C PHE A 7 5.82 -27.60 17.50
N ASP A 8 5.88 -26.93 16.35
CA ASP A 8 7.11 -26.74 15.62
C ASP A 8 7.99 -25.75 16.39
N ASN A 9 9.01 -26.30 17.06
CA ASN A 9 9.98 -25.55 17.85
C ASN A 9 10.70 -24.48 17.01
N GLU A 10 10.81 -24.68 15.69
CA GLU A 10 11.42 -23.72 14.79
C GLU A 10 10.57 -22.44 14.70
N TYR A 11 9.25 -22.55 14.52
CA TYR A 11 8.37 -21.37 14.48
C TYR A 11 8.34 -20.63 15.82
N ILE A 12 8.32 -21.34 16.95
CA ILE A 12 8.38 -20.67 18.27
C ILE A 12 9.71 -19.92 18.42
N SER A 13 10.81 -20.50 17.93
CA SER A 13 12.11 -19.84 17.96
C SER A 13 12.12 -18.54 17.14
N ILE A 14 11.48 -18.53 15.98
CA ILE A 14 11.33 -17.34 15.13
C ILE A 14 10.48 -16.28 15.83
N LEU A 15 9.30 -16.65 16.34
CA LEU A 15 8.41 -15.73 17.05
C LEU A 15 9.09 -15.12 18.29
N ARG A 16 9.93 -15.92 18.98
CA ARG A 16 10.72 -15.45 20.12
C ARG A 16 11.82 -14.50 19.67
N LYS A 17 12.56 -14.83 18.61
CA LYS A 17 13.61 -13.98 18.02
C LYS A 17 13.05 -12.62 17.60
N ASP A 18 11.86 -12.61 17.03
CA ASP A 18 11.14 -11.39 16.60
C ASP A 18 10.53 -10.61 17.77
N GLY A 19 10.52 -11.20 18.97
CA GLY A 19 10.02 -10.60 20.21
C GLY A 19 8.50 -10.62 20.33
N LEU A 20 7.81 -11.48 19.59
CA LEU A 20 6.35 -11.66 19.65
C LEU A 20 5.93 -12.53 20.84
N VAL A 21 6.77 -13.49 21.22
CA VAL A 21 6.55 -14.37 22.38
C VAL A 21 7.80 -14.44 23.25
N GLU A 22 7.62 -14.81 24.52
CA GLU A 22 8.69 -15.00 25.49
C GLU A 22 8.41 -16.23 26.37
N PHE A 23 9.46 -16.84 26.91
CA PHE A 23 9.33 -17.88 27.93
C PHE A 23 9.53 -17.25 29.32
N LYS A 24 8.59 -17.53 30.23
CA LYS A 24 8.73 -17.25 31.66
C LYS A 24 8.69 -18.58 32.41
N GLY A 25 9.86 -19.07 32.79
CA GLY A 25 10.03 -20.48 33.14
C GLY A 25 9.66 -21.36 31.95
N ASP A 26 8.85 -22.39 32.19
CA ASP A 26 8.40 -23.33 31.15
C ASP A 26 7.14 -22.85 30.40
N LYS A 27 6.65 -21.64 30.68
CA LYS A 27 5.41 -21.11 30.08
C LYS A 27 5.72 -20.15 28.93
N LEU A 28 5.16 -20.45 27.76
CA LEU A 28 5.11 -19.55 26.61
C LEU A 28 4.10 -18.43 26.87
N ASN A 29 4.52 -17.18 26.70
CA ASN A 29 3.71 -15.98 26.89
C ASN A 29 3.77 -15.08 25.66
N ILE A 30 2.67 -14.41 25.35
CA ILE A 30 2.65 -13.35 24.34
C ILE A 30 3.22 -12.05 24.92
N THR A 31 4.16 -11.42 24.22
CA THR A 31 4.72 -10.14 24.65
C THR A 31 3.71 -9.00 24.41
N LYS A 32 3.98 -7.81 24.95
CA LYS A 32 3.19 -6.61 24.60
C LYS A 32 3.23 -6.34 23.08
N PHE A 33 4.39 -6.51 22.46
CA PHE A 33 4.55 -6.36 21.02
C PHE A 33 3.75 -7.41 20.25
N GLY A 34 3.88 -8.70 20.62
CA GLY A 34 3.09 -9.77 20.03
C GLY A 34 1.59 -9.56 20.15
N ARG A 35 1.13 -9.02 21.28
CA ARG A 35 -0.28 -8.68 21.49
C ARG A 35 -0.75 -7.56 20.58
N ILE A 36 0.05 -6.51 20.37
CA ILE A 36 -0.27 -5.45 19.40
C ILE A 36 -0.37 -6.06 17.99
N VAL A 37 0.60 -6.88 17.60
CA VAL A 37 0.64 -7.50 16.27
C VAL A 37 -0.58 -8.39 16.02
N SER A 38 -0.89 -9.30 16.95
CA SER A 38 -2.00 -10.25 16.79
C SER A 38 -3.37 -9.58 16.85
N SER A 39 -3.59 -8.65 17.77
CA SER A 39 -4.89 -7.98 17.93
C SER A 39 -5.25 -7.03 16.77
N ASN A 40 -4.26 -6.58 15.99
CA ASN A 40 -4.47 -5.72 14.82
C ASN A 40 -4.24 -6.47 13.50
N PHE A 41 -4.16 -7.81 13.52
CA PHE A 41 -3.99 -8.67 12.33
C PHE A 41 -2.81 -8.28 11.43
N LEU A 42 -1.74 -7.76 12.02
CA LEU A 42 -0.57 -7.29 11.27
C LEU A 42 0.33 -8.48 10.91
N LYS A 43 0.73 -8.57 9.63
CA LYS A 43 1.72 -9.58 9.20
C LYS A 43 3.04 -9.37 9.94
N ILE A 44 3.68 -10.46 10.37
CA ILE A 44 4.94 -10.40 11.13
C ILE A 44 6.02 -9.58 10.41
N PRO A 45 6.29 -9.77 9.10
CA PRO A 45 7.29 -8.94 8.39
C PRO A 45 6.97 -7.45 8.45
N HIS A 46 5.69 -7.06 8.35
CA HIS A 46 5.26 -5.67 8.44
C HIS A 46 5.42 -5.11 9.86
N ALA A 47 5.13 -5.92 10.88
CA ALA A 47 5.34 -5.54 12.27
C ALA A 47 6.82 -5.28 12.56
N ILE A 48 7.70 -6.14 12.03
CA ILE A 48 9.15 -5.98 12.16
C ILE A 48 9.65 -4.77 11.38
N PHE A 49 9.13 -4.54 10.17
CA PHE A 49 9.41 -3.34 9.38
C PHE A 49 9.05 -2.07 10.16
N ILE A 50 7.82 -1.97 10.68
CA ILE A 50 7.36 -0.84 11.49
C ILE A 50 8.22 -0.68 12.75
N LYS A 51 8.46 -1.77 13.49
CA LYS A 51 9.29 -1.75 14.69
C LYS A 51 10.71 -1.24 14.39
N ASN A 52 11.27 -1.55 13.22
CA ASN A 52 12.63 -1.17 12.84
C ASN A 52 12.69 0.09 11.96
N PHE A 53 11.57 0.76 11.71
CA PHE A 53 11.48 1.91 10.83
C PHE A 53 12.49 3.03 11.17
N ARG A 54 13.04 3.64 10.11
CA ARG A 54 14.10 4.66 10.15
C ARG A 54 13.92 5.83 9.18
N SER A 55 13.00 5.76 8.22
CA SER A 55 12.80 6.84 7.24
C SER A 55 12.12 8.05 7.88
N ASP A 56 12.33 9.23 7.32
CA ASP A 56 11.64 10.45 7.74
C ASP A 56 10.20 10.53 7.23
N ASP A 57 9.87 9.83 6.14
CA ASP A 57 8.51 9.81 5.60
C ASP A 57 7.70 8.66 6.19
N ILE A 58 6.90 8.94 7.22
CA ILE A 58 6.06 7.96 7.91
C ILE A 58 5.07 7.24 6.97
N ARG A 59 4.75 7.82 5.81
CA ARG A 59 3.85 7.24 4.82
C ARG A 59 4.43 5.99 4.16
N GLU A 60 5.75 5.80 4.18
CA GLU A 60 6.40 4.57 3.73
C GLU A 60 5.84 3.32 4.43
N ILE A 61 5.35 3.45 5.67
CA ILE A 61 4.64 2.36 6.35
C ILE A 61 3.40 1.92 5.56
N ILE A 62 2.63 2.86 5.04
CA ILE A 62 1.44 2.54 4.25
C ILE A 62 1.87 1.92 2.93
N PHE A 63 2.87 2.49 2.26
CA PHE A 63 3.29 2.04 0.94
C PHE A 63 3.87 0.63 0.95
N GLU A 64 4.66 0.27 1.97
CA GLU A 64 5.23 -1.06 2.09
C GLU A 64 4.21 -2.11 2.54
N THR A 65 3.27 -1.72 3.41
CA THR A 65 2.33 -2.70 3.98
C THR A 65 1.04 -2.84 3.19
N LEU A 66 0.64 -1.80 2.46
CA LEU A 66 -0.62 -1.66 1.73
C LEU A 66 -0.44 -0.91 0.39
N PRO A 67 0.36 -1.40 -0.58
CA PRO A 67 0.38 -0.82 -1.93
C PRO A 67 -1.03 -0.80 -2.54
N PHE A 68 -1.42 0.27 -3.25
CA PHE A 68 -2.78 0.41 -3.79
C PHE A 68 -2.96 -0.35 -5.12
N PRO A 69 -3.78 -1.43 -5.19
CA PRO A 69 -3.87 -2.25 -6.40
C PRO A 69 -5.13 -1.98 -7.25
N ASN A 70 -6.14 -1.32 -6.68
CA ASN A 70 -7.49 -1.23 -7.28
C ASN A 70 -7.60 -0.07 -8.28
N THR A 71 -6.82 -0.17 -9.35
CA THR A 71 -6.71 0.84 -10.41
C THR A 71 -7.11 0.26 -11.75
N TYR A 72 -7.99 0.95 -12.46
CA TYR A 72 -8.62 0.46 -13.69
C TYR A 72 -8.46 1.48 -14.82
N LEU A 73 -8.48 1.03 -16.07
CA LEU A 73 -8.54 1.89 -17.24
C LEU A 73 -9.96 2.45 -17.43
N THR A 74 -10.06 3.69 -17.90
CA THR A 74 -11.33 4.20 -18.41
C THR A 74 -11.81 3.41 -19.63
N SER A 75 -13.12 3.34 -19.86
CA SER A 75 -13.68 2.65 -21.02
C SER A 75 -13.19 3.25 -22.34
N LYS A 76 -12.98 4.57 -22.36
CA LYS A 76 -12.37 5.28 -23.50
C LYS A 76 -10.95 4.79 -23.77
N LEU A 77 -10.12 4.70 -22.73
CA LEU A 77 -8.73 4.25 -22.87
C LEU A 77 -8.64 2.77 -23.25
N GLN A 78 -9.51 1.91 -22.68
CA GLN A 78 -9.64 0.49 -23.08
C GLN A 78 -9.99 0.36 -24.56
N ALA A 79 -10.99 1.12 -25.05
CA ALA A 79 -11.41 1.07 -26.45
C ALA A 79 -10.32 1.55 -27.40
N ILE A 80 -9.65 2.65 -27.06
CA ILE A 80 -8.54 3.21 -27.86
C ILE A 80 -7.39 2.20 -27.96
N LEU A 81 -7.05 1.56 -26.84
CA LEU A 81 -5.95 0.61 -26.78
C LEU A 81 -6.36 -0.81 -27.14
N LYS A 82 -7.63 -1.09 -27.44
CA LYS A 82 -8.16 -2.44 -27.67
C LYS A 82 -7.68 -3.43 -26.59
N ILE A 83 -7.90 -3.07 -25.34
CA ILE A 83 -7.58 -3.90 -24.16
C ILE A 83 -8.90 -4.39 -23.58
N ASP A 84 -9.04 -5.71 -23.42
CA ASP A 84 -10.24 -6.33 -22.85
C ASP A 84 -10.30 -6.23 -21.32
N SER A 85 -9.13 -6.24 -20.67
CA SER A 85 -9.04 -6.10 -19.22
C SER A 85 -9.16 -4.64 -18.80
N SER A 86 -10.07 -4.37 -17.87
CA SER A 86 -10.15 -3.06 -17.25
C SER A 86 -9.06 -2.82 -16.21
N SER A 87 -8.42 -3.85 -15.67
CA SER A 87 -7.39 -3.68 -14.63
C SER A 87 -6.09 -3.14 -15.22
N LEU A 88 -5.56 -2.07 -14.61
CA LEU A 88 -4.26 -1.49 -14.99
C LEU A 88 -3.12 -2.52 -14.83
N PHE A 89 -3.19 -3.34 -13.78
CA PHE A 89 -2.13 -4.27 -13.40
C PHE A 89 -2.33 -5.68 -13.95
N SER A 90 -3.23 -5.87 -14.90
CA SER A 90 -3.29 -7.15 -15.63
C SER A 90 -2.14 -7.26 -16.62
N GLY A 91 -1.63 -8.47 -16.84
CA GLY A 91 -0.48 -8.72 -17.73
C GLY A 91 -0.66 -8.13 -19.12
N THR A 92 -1.83 -8.37 -19.73
CA THR A 92 -2.20 -7.83 -21.05
C THR A 92 -2.22 -6.30 -21.10
N THR A 93 -2.67 -5.65 -20.02
CA THR A 93 -2.69 -4.19 -19.96
C THR A 93 -1.28 -3.64 -19.87
N LEU A 94 -0.48 -4.16 -18.94
CA LEU A 94 0.90 -3.75 -18.73
C LEU A 94 1.74 -3.94 -19.99
N GLU A 95 1.59 -5.07 -20.68
CA GLU A 95 2.30 -5.33 -21.94
C GLU A 95 2.00 -4.27 -22.99
N LYS A 96 0.74 -3.89 -23.14
CA LYS A 96 0.30 -2.97 -24.19
C LYS A 96 0.64 -1.51 -23.90
N ILE A 97 0.57 -1.09 -22.63
CA ILE A 97 0.88 0.30 -22.25
C ILE A 97 2.38 0.54 -22.06
N TYR A 98 3.10 -0.40 -21.45
CA TYR A 98 4.49 -0.17 -21.01
C TYR A 98 5.51 -0.55 -22.09
N PHE A 99 5.37 -1.71 -22.75
CA PHE A 99 6.31 -2.13 -23.80
C PHE A 99 6.02 -1.51 -25.16
N HIS A 100 5.04 -0.61 -25.25
CA HIS A 100 4.68 0.09 -26.48
C HIS A 100 4.35 -0.88 -27.64
N THR A 101 3.87 -2.09 -27.35
CA THR A 101 3.51 -3.13 -28.33
C THR A 101 2.20 -2.84 -29.08
N ARG A 102 1.68 -1.63 -28.93
CA ARG A 102 0.47 -1.14 -29.60
C ARG A 102 0.74 -0.92 -31.09
N THR A 103 -0.24 -1.27 -31.92
CA THR A 103 -0.23 -0.98 -33.37
C THR A 103 -1.19 0.15 -33.73
N GLU A 104 -1.97 0.62 -32.76
CA GLU A 104 -3.00 1.63 -32.92
C GLU A 104 -2.42 3.05 -32.94
N THR A 105 -2.86 3.86 -33.89
CA THR A 105 -2.60 5.31 -33.89
C THR A 105 -3.45 5.99 -32.82
N LEU A 106 -2.81 6.65 -31.88
CA LEU A 106 -3.47 7.37 -30.80
C LEU A 106 -3.78 8.81 -31.21
N SER A 107 -4.83 9.39 -30.63
CA SER A 107 -5.01 10.85 -30.71
C SER A 107 -3.98 11.53 -29.81
N LYS A 108 -3.60 12.77 -30.13
CA LYS A 108 -2.65 13.56 -29.32
C LYS A 108 -3.01 13.56 -27.82
N HIS A 109 -4.29 13.74 -27.51
CA HIS A 109 -4.77 13.72 -26.13
C HIS A 109 -4.62 12.34 -25.44
N ALA A 110 -4.81 11.24 -26.17
CA ALA A 110 -4.60 9.90 -25.62
C ALA A 110 -3.11 9.60 -25.42
N GLU A 111 -2.24 10.12 -26.29
CA GLU A 111 -0.78 10.05 -26.11
C GLU A 111 -0.35 10.82 -24.87
N GLU A 112 -0.82 12.05 -24.68
CA GLU A 112 -0.55 12.87 -23.49
C GLU A 112 -0.96 12.15 -22.20
N ILE A 113 -2.17 11.57 -22.16
CA ILE A 113 -2.65 10.78 -21.02
C ILE A 113 -1.71 9.60 -20.70
N LEU A 114 -1.27 8.87 -21.72
CA LEU A 114 -0.37 7.72 -21.53
C LEU A 114 1.02 8.14 -21.08
N ILE A 115 1.55 9.24 -21.62
CA ILE A 115 2.83 9.80 -21.20
C ILE A 115 2.74 10.19 -19.72
N ASN A 116 1.69 10.90 -19.30
CA ASN A 116 1.48 11.27 -17.90
C ASN A 116 1.39 10.03 -16.99
N LEU A 117 0.61 9.02 -17.40
CA LEU A 117 0.48 7.76 -16.67
C LEU A 117 1.83 7.05 -16.47
N LEU A 118 2.60 6.90 -17.54
CA LEU A 118 3.87 6.18 -17.52
C LEU A 118 4.96 6.96 -16.78
N ALA A 119 5.05 8.26 -17.02
CA ALA A 119 6.03 9.12 -16.39
C ALA A 119 5.79 9.25 -14.87
N GLU A 120 4.54 9.32 -14.43
CA GLU A 120 4.23 9.50 -13.01
C GLU A 120 4.32 8.20 -12.22
N PHE A 121 3.82 7.07 -12.75
CA PHE A 121 3.71 5.84 -11.96
C PHE A 121 4.68 4.72 -12.35
N PHE A 122 5.26 4.74 -13.56
CA PHE A 122 6.07 3.63 -14.07
C PHE A 122 7.56 3.97 -14.23
N ALA A 123 8.02 5.13 -13.73
CA ALA A 123 9.39 5.61 -13.82
C ALA A 123 10.35 4.99 -12.79
N CYS A 124 10.36 3.65 -12.66
CA CYS A 124 11.25 2.93 -11.73
C CYS A 124 12.37 2.16 -12.46
N GLY A 125 13.51 1.97 -11.80
CA GLY A 125 14.66 1.21 -12.31
C GLY A 125 14.66 -0.27 -11.92
N CYS A 126 13.51 -0.83 -11.52
CA CYS A 126 13.39 -2.20 -11.06
C CYS A 126 13.59 -3.20 -12.20
N LYS A 127 14.27 -4.33 -11.92
CA LYS A 127 14.52 -5.39 -12.92
C LYS A 127 13.23 -6.05 -13.41
N ASP A 128 12.21 -6.08 -12.57
CA ASP A 128 10.89 -6.66 -12.80
C ASP A 128 9.85 -5.62 -13.24
N ALA A 129 10.26 -4.39 -13.59
CA ALA A 129 9.35 -3.42 -14.18
C ALA A 129 8.70 -3.98 -15.47
N PRO A 130 7.39 -3.77 -15.71
CA PRO A 130 6.42 -3.00 -14.92
C PRO A 130 5.65 -3.81 -13.87
N TYR A 131 6.06 -5.04 -13.57
CA TYR A 131 5.34 -5.97 -12.69
C TYR A 131 5.69 -5.81 -11.20
N CYS A 132 6.65 -4.94 -10.87
CA CYS A 132 7.00 -4.59 -9.50
C CYS A 132 5.88 -3.82 -8.78
N ASN A 133 6.03 -3.62 -7.47
CA ASN A 133 5.06 -2.84 -6.69
C ASN A 133 5.21 -1.33 -6.82
N CYS A 134 6.27 -0.81 -7.44
CA CYS A 134 6.53 0.63 -7.53
C CYS A 134 5.34 1.42 -8.10
N PRO A 135 4.65 0.99 -9.18
CA PRO A 135 3.49 1.72 -9.68
C PRO A 135 2.32 1.81 -8.68
N LYS A 136 2.09 0.74 -7.91
CA LYS A 136 1.06 0.74 -6.84
C LYS A 136 1.45 1.69 -5.70
N ILE A 137 2.74 1.80 -5.40
CA ILE A 137 3.28 2.73 -4.42
C ILE A 137 3.14 4.17 -4.89
N GLU A 138 3.52 4.48 -6.13
CA GLU A 138 3.42 5.84 -6.69
C GLU A 138 1.96 6.29 -6.83
N ILE A 139 1.05 5.39 -7.21
CA ILE A 139 -0.39 5.67 -7.15
C ILE A 139 -0.83 5.97 -5.72
N GLY A 140 -0.41 5.16 -4.74
CA GLY A 140 -0.69 5.41 -3.32
C GLY A 140 -0.18 6.77 -2.82
N LYS A 141 1.04 7.17 -3.23
CA LYS A 141 1.61 8.49 -2.92
C LYS A 141 0.73 9.61 -3.47
N ARG A 142 0.38 9.54 -4.76
CA ARG A 142 -0.49 10.53 -5.39
C ARG A 142 -1.86 10.62 -4.72
N LEU A 143 -2.45 9.48 -4.35
CA LEU A 143 -3.72 9.44 -3.60
C LEU A 143 -3.61 10.18 -2.25
N LEU A 144 -2.55 9.95 -1.48
CA LEU A 144 -2.33 10.64 -0.20
C LEU A 144 -2.03 12.13 -0.37
N ASP A 145 -1.27 12.51 -1.40
CA ASP A 145 -0.97 13.91 -1.68
C ASP A 145 -2.25 14.70 -2.01
N LEU A 146 -3.13 14.14 -2.84
CA LEU A 146 -4.44 14.73 -3.14
C LEU A 146 -5.36 14.73 -1.93
N ARG A 147 -5.31 13.69 -1.11
CA ARG A 147 -6.08 13.64 0.13
C ARG A 147 -5.64 14.71 1.11
N LYS A 148 -4.33 14.92 1.25
CA LYS A 148 -3.71 15.99 2.06
C LYS A 148 -4.05 17.39 1.52
N ALA A 149 -4.19 17.53 0.21
CA ALA A 149 -4.76 18.71 -0.45
C ALA A 149 -6.28 18.86 -0.26
N LYS A 150 -6.91 18.02 0.58
CA LYS A 150 -8.31 18.07 1.01
C LYS A 150 -9.32 17.74 -0.09
N LEU A 151 -8.91 17.00 -1.12
CA LEU A 151 -9.87 16.48 -2.09
C LEU A 151 -10.68 15.34 -1.47
N SER A 152 -11.98 15.32 -1.79
CA SER A 152 -12.84 14.18 -1.46
C SER A 152 -12.48 12.98 -2.33
N PRO A 153 -12.77 11.73 -1.90
CA PRO A 153 -12.54 10.53 -2.71
C PRO A 153 -13.11 10.64 -4.14
N SER A 154 -14.30 11.22 -4.30
CA SER A 154 -14.91 11.44 -5.62
C SER A 154 -14.12 12.41 -6.50
N ARG A 155 -13.54 13.48 -5.91
CA ARG A 155 -12.70 14.43 -6.66
C ARG A 155 -11.36 13.82 -7.03
N ILE A 156 -10.79 12.99 -6.16
CA ILE A 156 -9.57 12.22 -6.46
C ILE A 156 -9.82 11.28 -7.63
N SER A 157 -10.91 10.51 -7.60
CA SER A 157 -11.30 9.63 -8.71
C SER A 157 -11.46 10.38 -10.03
N GLU A 158 -12.05 11.58 -10.00
CA GLU A 158 -12.23 12.42 -11.17
C GLU A 158 -10.92 12.99 -11.72
N GLU A 159 -9.98 13.34 -10.83
CA GLU A 159 -8.63 13.77 -11.21
C GLU A 159 -7.87 12.64 -11.89
N PHE A 160 -7.85 11.43 -11.30
CA PHE A 160 -7.23 10.26 -11.91
C PHE A 160 -7.81 9.92 -13.29
N ARG A 161 -9.12 10.12 -13.46
CA ARG A 161 -9.82 9.90 -14.72
C ARG A 161 -9.38 10.88 -15.80
N LYS A 162 -9.16 12.14 -15.45
CA LYS A 162 -8.79 13.21 -16.38
C LYS A 162 -7.31 13.18 -16.74
N GLU A 163 -6.44 13.09 -15.74
CA GLU A 163 -4.98 13.23 -15.92
C GLU A 163 -4.34 11.95 -16.46
N TYR A 164 -4.83 10.79 -16.02
CA TYR A 164 -4.19 9.50 -16.29
C TYR A 164 -5.08 8.52 -17.06
N GLY A 165 -6.33 8.90 -17.35
CA GLY A 165 -7.29 7.99 -17.98
C GLY A 165 -7.62 6.78 -17.10
N LEU A 166 -7.46 6.90 -15.78
CA LEU A 166 -7.65 5.85 -14.79
C LEU A 166 -8.95 6.02 -14.00
N LYS A 167 -9.62 4.91 -13.73
CA LYS A 167 -10.73 4.82 -12.78
C LYS A 167 -10.21 4.25 -11.46
N ILE A 168 -10.42 5.01 -10.40
CA ILE A 168 -10.29 4.55 -9.01
C ILE A 168 -11.68 4.66 -8.40
N PHE A 169 -12.23 3.55 -7.91
CA PHE A 169 -13.55 3.58 -7.30
C PHE A 169 -13.46 4.24 -5.91
N SER A 170 -14.38 5.16 -5.62
CA SER A 170 -14.42 5.85 -4.33
C SER A 170 -14.48 4.90 -3.14
N ALA A 171 -15.19 3.77 -3.28
CA ALA A 171 -15.29 2.75 -2.23
C ALA A 171 -13.94 2.08 -1.94
N ASP A 172 -13.19 1.70 -2.99
CA ASP A 172 -11.85 1.14 -2.85
C ASP A 172 -10.90 2.13 -2.18
N LEU A 173 -10.96 3.40 -2.60
CA LEU A 173 -10.16 4.46 -2.00
C LEU A 173 -10.50 4.67 -0.52
N ILE A 174 -11.78 4.74 -0.15
CA ILE A 174 -12.21 4.89 1.24
C ILE A 174 -11.71 3.71 2.09
N ASN A 175 -11.87 2.48 1.60
CA ASN A 175 -11.42 1.28 2.30
C ASN A 175 -9.89 1.28 2.49
N TRP A 176 -9.15 1.72 1.48
CA TRP A 176 -7.70 1.84 1.55
C TRP A 176 -7.24 2.94 2.53
N LEU A 177 -7.89 4.10 2.53
CA LEU A 177 -7.61 5.18 3.49
C LEU A 177 -7.91 4.74 4.93
N ASP A 178 -9.01 4.03 5.16
CA ASP A 178 -9.34 3.45 6.47
C ASP A 178 -8.28 2.41 6.92
N SER A 179 -7.88 1.53 6.02
CA SER A 179 -6.80 0.55 6.28
C SER A 179 -5.46 1.23 6.57
N SER A 180 -5.18 2.34 5.89
CA SER A 180 -3.98 3.17 6.10
C SER A 180 -3.99 3.79 7.50
N ILE A 181 -5.14 4.34 7.95
CA ILE A 181 -5.29 4.86 9.31
C ILE A 181 -5.04 3.76 10.35
N ARG A 182 -5.69 2.59 10.22
CA ARG A 182 -5.52 1.47 11.17
C ARG A 182 -4.07 0.98 11.23
N THR A 183 -3.37 1.00 10.10
CA THR A 183 -1.95 0.64 10.03
C THR A 183 -1.09 1.64 10.80
N LEU A 184 -1.33 2.94 10.62
CA LEU A 184 -0.64 3.99 11.37
C LEU A 184 -1.00 3.99 12.86
N GLU A 185 -2.24 3.69 13.24
CA GLU A 185 -2.64 3.50 14.64
C GLU A 185 -1.91 2.31 15.27
N THR A 186 -1.70 1.23 14.52
CA THR A 186 -0.90 0.09 14.97
C THR A 186 0.57 0.48 15.11
N ALA A 187 1.09 1.27 14.17
CA ALA A 187 2.45 1.81 14.25
C ALA A 187 2.64 2.73 15.47
N GLU A 188 1.67 3.60 15.76
CA GLU A 188 1.63 4.45 16.95
C GLU A 188 1.78 3.62 18.23
N LYS A 189 0.99 2.54 18.38
CA LYS A 189 1.09 1.61 19.53
C LYS A 189 2.46 0.95 19.65
N ILE A 190 3.04 0.53 18.52
CA ILE A 190 4.39 -0.06 18.48
C ILE A 190 5.43 0.99 18.90
N TYR A 191 5.33 2.22 18.40
CA TYR A 191 6.28 3.27 18.74
C TYR A 191 6.18 3.73 20.19
N ALA A 192 4.97 3.82 20.74
CA ALA A 192 4.76 4.08 22.15
C ALA A 192 5.41 2.99 23.02
N LEU A 193 5.28 1.72 22.65
CA LEU A 193 5.90 0.60 23.37
C LEU A 193 7.44 0.66 23.38
N TYR A 194 8.05 1.11 22.28
CA TYR A 194 9.50 1.15 22.11
C TYR A 194 10.13 2.55 22.35
N GLY A 195 9.37 3.52 22.87
CA GLY A 195 9.87 4.86 23.17
C GLY A 195 10.28 5.68 21.94
N LYS A 196 9.67 5.41 20.79
CA LYS A 196 9.98 6.02 19.49
C LYS A 196 9.13 7.26 19.20
N GLU A 197 9.25 8.27 20.06
CA GLU A 197 8.31 9.41 20.09
C GLU A 197 8.25 10.21 18.78
N LYS A 198 9.39 10.43 18.10
CA LYS A 198 9.44 11.09 16.79
C LYS A 198 8.48 10.44 15.78
N TYR A 199 8.53 9.11 15.66
CA TYR A 199 7.71 8.36 14.70
C TYR A 199 6.26 8.23 15.15
N ARG A 200 6.03 8.16 16.47
CA ARG A 200 4.70 8.16 17.06
C ARG A 200 3.93 9.44 16.72
N ILE A 201 4.54 10.61 16.95
CA ILE A 201 3.95 11.92 16.61
C ILE A 201 3.72 12.03 15.11
N ALA A 202 4.68 11.58 14.28
CA ALA A 202 4.53 11.58 12.83
C ALA A 202 3.33 10.72 12.37
N ALA A 203 3.13 9.54 12.95
CA ALA A 203 2.00 8.67 12.63
C ALA A 203 0.65 9.31 12.99
N ILE A 204 0.55 9.93 14.17
CA ILE A 204 -0.66 10.66 14.60
C ILE A 204 -0.98 11.81 13.63
N LYS A 205 0.01 12.62 13.29
CA LYS A 205 -0.15 13.73 12.35
C LYS A 205 -0.59 13.26 10.96
N GLU A 206 -0.05 12.13 10.49
CA GLU A 206 -0.44 11.58 9.19
C GLU A 206 -1.86 11.00 9.21
N ILE A 207 -2.30 10.40 10.32
CA ILE A 207 -3.70 10.01 10.50
C ILE A 207 -4.63 11.23 10.37
N GLU A 208 -4.27 12.37 10.98
CA GLU A 208 -5.05 13.61 10.86
C GLU A 208 -5.11 14.13 9.42
N ASN A 209 -3.99 14.08 8.69
CA ASN A 209 -3.92 14.43 7.28
C ASN A 209 -4.88 13.56 6.44
N ILE A 210 -4.90 12.24 6.69
CA ILE A 210 -5.77 11.30 5.97
C ILE A 210 -7.24 11.51 6.31
N LEU A 211 -7.56 11.76 7.58
CA LEU A 211 -8.92 12.11 8.03
C LEU A 211 -9.36 13.47 7.48
N GLY A 212 -8.42 14.33 7.09
CA GLY A 212 -8.67 15.71 6.66
C GLY A 212 -9.33 16.55 7.75
N LYS A 213 -9.05 16.22 9.02
CA LYS A 213 -9.47 17.02 10.19
C LYS A 213 -8.57 18.24 10.32
N ARG A 214 -9.11 19.30 10.93
CA ARG A 214 -8.39 20.55 11.24
C ARG A 214 -7.55 20.38 12.49
#